data_AF-A0A5T6X6E3-F1
#
_entry.id   AF-A0A5T6X6E3-F1
#
_cell.length_a   1.000
_cell.length_b   1.000
_cell.length_c   1.000
_cell.angle_alpha   90.00
_cell.angle_beta   90.00
_cell.angle_gamma   90.00
#
_symmetry.space_group_name_H-M   'P 1'
#
loop_
_entity.id
_entity.type
_entity.pdbx_description
1 polymer ?
#
loop_
_entity_poly.entity_id
_entity_poly.type
_entity_poly.pdbx_seq_one_letter_code
_entity_poly.pdbx_strand_id
1 'polypeptide(L)' 'WRSDLRAGFKEAFRVLRPHGVLIFKWNETQIPVSQILALTDVKPVIGQRTGKNDKTHWIIFVKGGAA' A
#
# COMPACT_ATOMS: atom_id res chain seq x y z
N TRP A 1 10.88 1.72 -11.27
CA TRP A 1 9.75 1.98 -10.37
C TRP A 1 9.00 0.73 -9.93
N ARG A 2 8.51 -0.14 -10.84
CA ARG A 2 7.75 -1.35 -10.44
C ARG A 2 8.58 -2.32 -9.58
N SER A 3 9.81 -2.61 -10.02
CA SER A 3 10.80 -3.38 -9.25
C SER A 3 11.03 -2.77 -7.88
N ASP A 4 11.24 -1.46 -7.84
CA ASP A 4 11.63 -0.72 -6.64
C ASP A 4 10.48 -0.68 -5.64
N LEU A 5 9.24 -0.46 -6.09
CA LEU A 5 8.05 -0.55 -5.23
C LEU A 5 7.80 -1.97 -4.73
N ARG A 6 8.00 -3.00 -5.57
CA ARG A 6 7.86 -4.40 -5.13
C ARG A 6 8.88 -4.75 -4.05
N ALA A 7 10.14 -4.33 -4.23
CA ALA A 7 11.18 -4.49 -3.24
C ALA A 7 10.87 -3.69 -1.95
N GLY A 8 10.38 -2.46 -2.09
CA GLY A 8 9.97 -1.61 -0.98
C GLY A 8 8.82 -2.20 -0.16
N PHE A 9 7.77 -2.73 -0.81
CA PHE A 9 6.69 -3.44 -0.12
C PHE A 9 7.22 -4.65 0.64
N LYS A 10 8.02 -5.51 -0.02
CA LYS A 10 8.60 -6.70 0.61
C LYS A 10 9.39 -6.34 1.86
N GLU A 11 10.22 -5.31 1.78
CA GLU A 11 11.04 -4.87 2.90
C GLU A 11 10.20 -4.25 4.03
N ALA A 12 9.23 -3.39 3.69
CA ALA A 12 8.31 -2.79 4.65
C ALA A 12 7.55 -3.87 5.44
N PHE A 13 7.03 -4.90 4.77
CA PHE A 13 6.38 -6.01 5.47
C PHE A 13 7.37 -6.88 6.26
N ARG A 14 8.62 -7.04 5.81
CA ARG A 14 9.64 -7.81 6.53
C ARG A 14 9.92 -7.21 7.91
N VAL A 15 10.12 -5.90 7.98
CA VAL A 15 10.53 -5.20 9.22
C VAL A 15 9.39 -4.98 10.22
N LEU A 16 8.13 -5.04 9.80
CA LEU A 16 7.00 -4.93 10.72
C LEU A 16 6.96 -6.11 11.69
N ARG A 17 6.65 -5.82 12.97
CA ARG A 17 6.32 -6.87 13.96
C ARG A 17 5.05 -7.62 13.54
N PRO A 18 4.77 -8.82 14.09
CA PRO A 18 3.49 -9.49 13.88
C PRO A 18 2.30 -8.55 14.18
N HIS A 19 1.28 -8.55 13.32
CA HIS A 19 0.14 -7.61 13.37
C HIS A 19 0.50 -6.12 13.28
N GLY A 20 1.72 -5.81 12.83
CA GLY A 20 2.15 -4.44 12.56
C GLY A 20 1.40 -3.83 11.37
N VAL A 21 1.27 -2.50 11.38
CA VAL A 21 0.52 -1.73 10.38
C VAL A 21 1.47 -1.01 9.43
N LEU A 22 1.25 -1.16 8.12
CA LEU A 22 1.86 -0.32 7.10
C LEU A 22 0.84 0.72 6.65
N ILE A 23 1.15 2.00 6.85
CA ILE A 23 0.38 3.12 6.29
C ILE A 23 1.09 3.60 5.03
N PHE A 24 0.43 3.48 3.89
CA PHE A 24 0.97 3.81 2.58
C PHE A 24 0.19 4.97 1.96
N LYS A 25 0.86 6.10 1.71
CA LYS A 25 0.28 7.26 1.03
C LYS A 25 0.68 7.23 -0.45
N TRP A 26 -0.30 7.28 -1.35
CA TRP A 26 -0.07 7.28 -2.79
C TRP A 26 -0.85 8.39 -3.49
N ASN A 27 -0.30 8.96 -4.56
CA ASN A 27 -1.05 9.87 -5.42
C ASN A 27 -1.24 9.23 -6.80
N GLU A 28 -2.48 9.13 -7.27
CA GLU A 28 -2.80 8.36 -8.48
C GLU A 28 -2.64 9.12 -9.79
N THR A 29 -2.12 10.36 -9.77
CA THR A 29 -2.03 11.23 -10.96
C THR A 29 -1.25 10.60 -12.11
N GLN A 30 -0.14 9.92 -11.83
CA GLN A 30 0.71 9.31 -12.86
C GLN A 30 0.51 7.79 -12.95
N ILE A 31 0.25 7.15 -11.81
CA ILE A 31 0.18 5.69 -11.71
C ILE A 31 -1.08 5.35 -10.90
N PRO A 32 -2.07 4.69 -11.52
CA PRO A 32 -3.29 4.27 -10.83
C PRO A 32 -3.00 3.37 -9.63
N VAL A 33 -3.80 3.51 -8.57
CA VAL A 33 -3.65 2.70 -7.36
C VAL A 33 -3.78 1.20 -7.63
N SER A 34 -4.61 0.81 -8.59
CA SER A 34 -4.74 -0.59 -9.00
C SER A 34 -3.41 -1.21 -9.47
N GLN A 35 -2.54 -0.43 -10.13
CA GLN A 35 -1.23 -0.92 -10.57
C GLN A 35 -0.27 -1.12 -9.40
N ILE A 36 -0.32 -0.28 -8.36
CA ILE A 36 0.56 -0.46 -7.19
C ILE A 36 0.06 -1.58 -6.28
N LEU A 37 -1.26 -1.77 -6.17
CA LEU A 37 -1.82 -2.84 -5.34
C LEU A 37 -1.51 -4.23 -5.91
N ALA A 38 -1.36 -4.34 -7.23
CA ALA A 38 -0.93 -5.57 -7.90
C ALA A 38 0.58 -5.92 -7.66
N LEU A 39 1.35 -5.04 -7.02
CA LEU A 39 2.77 -5.28 -6.73
C LEU A 39 3.02 -5.96 -5.37
N THR A 40 1.98 -6.17 -4.57
CA THR A 40 2.05 -6.84 -3.27
C THR A 40 0.96 -7.89 -3.13
N ASP A 41 1.28 -9.01 -2.48
CA ASP A 41 0.31 -10.07 -2.16
C ASP A 41 -0.52 -9.73 -0.92
N VAL A 42 -0.03 -8.82 -0.07
CA VAL A 42 -0.73 -8.36 1.13
C VAL A 42 -1.90 -7.46 0.73
N LYS A 43 -3.11 -7.84 1.12
CA LYS A 43 -4.33 -7.06 0.83
C LYS A 43 -4.47 -5.89 1.81
N PRO A 44 -4.90 -4.71 1.34
CA PRO A 44 -5.18 -3.60 2.23
C PRO A 44 -6.44 -3.88 3.05
N VAL A 45 -6.43 -3.47 4.32
CA VAL A 45 -7.59 -3.55 5.21
C VAL A 45 -8.49 -2.32 5.06
N ILE A 46 -7.89 -1.16 4.79
CA ILE A 46 -8.59 0.12 4.63
C ILE A 46 -7.95 0.85 3.45
N GLY A 47 -8.79 1.43 2.59
CA GLY A 47 -8.40 2.40 1.58
C GLY A 47 -9.26 3.65 1.72
N GLN A 48 -8.62 4.80 1.98
CA GLN A 48 -9.28 6.09 2.06
C GLN A 48 -8.75 7.02 0.97
N ARG A 49 -9.65 7.67 0.23
CA ARG A 49 -9.31 8.71 -0.75
C ARG A 49 -9.46 10.09 -0.12
N THR A 50 -8.48 10.96 -0.36
CA THR A 50 -8.45 12.33 0.17
C THR A 50 -7.78 13.30 -0.81
N GLY A 51 -7.96 14.60 -0.57
CA GLY A 51 -7.31 15.69 -1.31
C GLY A 51 -8.19 16.33 -2.40
N LYS A 52 -7.68 17.39 -3.03
CA LYS A 52 -8.40 18.07 -4.12
C LYS A 52 -8.56 17.11 -5.30
N ASN A 53 -9.81 16.82 -5.68
CA ASN A 53 -10.18 15.80 -6.68
C ASN A 53 -9.90 14.33 -6.26
N ASP A 54 -9.78 14.03 -4.95
CA ASP A 54 -9.68 12.67 -4.40
C ASP A 54 -8.53 11.80 -4.93
N LYS A 55 -7.46 12.43 -5.45
CA LYS A 55 -6.33 11.72 -6.07
C LYS A 55 -5.31 11.14 -5.09
N THR A 56 -5.38 11.49 -3.80
CA THR A 56 -4.46 10.93 -2.78
C THR A 56 -5.14 9.78 -2.07
N HIS A 57 -4.46 8.66 -1.96
CA HIS A 57 -4.95 7.44 -1.33
C HIS A 57 -4.09 7.13 -0.12
N TRP A 58 -4.74 6.97 1.02
CA TRP A 58 -4.16 6.37 2.21
C TRP A 58 -4.61 4.92 2.26
N ILE A 59 -3.65 4.02 2.19
CA ILE A 59 -3.87 2.59 2.10
C ILE A 59 -3.20 1.95 3.31
N ILE A 60 -3.97 1.20 4.08
CA ILE A 60 -3.52 0.59 5.33
C ILE A 60 -3.45 -0.92 5.13
N PHE A 61 -2.33 -1.52 5.48
CA PHE A 61 -2.11 -2.96 5.47
C PHE A 61 -1.76 -3.45 6.89
N VAL A 62 -2.10 -4.70 7.20
CA VAL A 62 -1.72 -5.35 8.46
C VAL A 62 -0.90 -6.59 8.15
N LYS A 63 0.31 -6.69 8.72
CA LYS A 63 1.18 -7.87 8.56
C LYS A 63 0.54 -9.09 9.23
N GLY A 64 0.29 -10.13 8.44
CA GLY A 64 -0.40 -11.33 8.92
C GLY A 64 -1.89 -11.14 9.15
N GLY A 65 -2.46 -10.00 8.72
CA GLY A 65 -3.89 -9.85 8.57
C GLY A 65 -4.34 -10.55 7.29
N ALA A 66 -4.55 -11.86 7.36
CA ALA A 66 -5.40 -12.54 6.40
C ALA A 66 -6.83 -12.54 6.96
N ALA A 67 -7.80 -12.30 6.07
CA ALA A 67 -9.19 -12.66 6.31
C ALA A 67 -9.33 -14.19 6.37
#